data_AF-A0A7Z6T280-F1
#
_entry.id   AF-A0A7Z6T280-F1
#
_cell.length_a   1.000
_cell.length_b   1.000
_cell.length_c   1.000
_cell.angle_alpha   90.00
_cell.angle_beta   90.00
_cell.angle_gamma   90.00
#
_symmetry.space_group_name_H-M   'P 1'
#
loop_
_entity.id
_entity.type
_entity.pdbx_description
1 polymer ?
#
loop_
_entity_poly.entity_id
_entity_poly.type
_entity_poly.pdbx_seq_one_letter_code
_entity_poly.pdbx_strand_id
1 'polypeptide(L)' 'MHVSPDPITTPQQAAQERETLLDLIARGLYCTTASALGVGHDEPSAEALAKARAVADDYVAAYEEWLVKLATDNAAPGPQ' A
#
# COMPACT_ATOMS: atom_id res chain seq x y z
N MET A 1 -12.77 -5.32 22.60
CA MET A 1 -13.34 -4.12 21.95
C MET A 1 -12.60 -3.92 20.65
N HIS A 2 -13.26 -4.05 19.50
CA HIS A 2 -12.70 -3.60 18.23
C HIS A 2 -12.84 -2.08 18.25
N VAL A 3 -11.72 -1.37 18.41
CA VAL A 3 -11.69 0.08 18.27
C VAL A 3 -11.53 0.33 16.77
N SER A 4 -12.60 0.77 16.11
CA SER A 4 -12.44 1.31 14.77
C SER A 4 -11.57 2.56 14.88
N PRO A 5 -10.49 2.66 14.07
CA PRO A 5 -9.71 3.88 14.03
C PRO A 5 -10.61 5.06 13.66
N ASP A 6 -10.27 6.25 14.18
CA ASP A 6 -11.00 7.46 13.83
C ASP A 6 -10.99 7.65 12.31
N PRO A 7 -12.12 8.05 11.72
CA PRO A 7 -12.19 8.23 10.28
C PRO A 7 -11.23 9.34 9.82
N ILE A 8 -10.57 9.10 8.70
CA ILE A 8 -9.76 10.12 8.02
C ILE A 8 -10.72 11.18 7.48
N THR A 9 -10.56 12.42 7.92
CA THR A 9 -11.48 13.52 7.57
C THR A 9 -10.83 14.62 6.73
N THR A 10 -9.50 14.59 6.56
CA THR A 10 -8.76 15.62 5.83
C THR A 10 -7.79 15.03 4.79
N PRO A 11 -7.52 15.75 3.69
CA PRO A 11 -6.51 15.33 2.71
C PRO A 11 -5.11 15.17 3.30
N GLN A 12 -4.74 16.02 4.26
CA GLN A 12 -3.43 15.95 4.92
C GLN A 12 -3.29 14.67 5.75
N GLN A 13 -4.33 14.30 6.51
CA GLN A 13 -4.35 13.03 7.23
C GLN A 13 -4.29 11.85 6.25
N ALA A 14 -5.05 11.90 5.15
CA ALA A 14 -5.01 10.86 4.13
C ALA A 14 -3.60 10.67 3.55
N ALA A 15 -2.91 11.77 3.23
CA ALA A 15 -1.53 11.71 2.74
C ALA A 15 -0.58 11.13 3.80
N GLN A 16 -0.70 11.52 5.06
CA GLN A 16 0.15 11.01 6.14
C GLN A 16 -0.07 9.52 6.41
N GLU A 17 -1.31 9.07 6.44
CA GLU A 17 -1.66 7.65 6.59
C GLU A 17 -1.15 6.84 5.39
N ARG A 18 -1.27 7.37 4.16
CA ARG A 18 -0.71 6.74 2.96
C ARG A 18 0.80 6.53 3.09
N GLU A 19 1.55 7.54 3.54
CA GLU A 19 2.99 7.41 3.72
C GLU A 19 3.36 6.37 4.78
N THR A 20 2.59 6.32 5.86
CA THR A 20 2.77 5.33 6.93
C THR A 20 2.52 3.92 6.43
N LEU A 21 1.46 3.71 5.63
CA LEU A 21 1.14 2.44 5.01
C LEU A 21 2.20 2.00 4.01
N LEU A 22 2.69 2.91 3.17
CA LEU A 22 3.76 2.61 2.21
C LEU A 22 5.05 2.20 2.90
N ASP A 23 5.43 2.86 3.99
CA ASP A 23 6.60 2.46 4.79
C ASP A 23 6.43 1.06 5.40
N LEU A 24 5.23 0.75 5.94
CA LEU A 24 4.91 -0.56 6.48
C LEU A 24 5.00 -1.66 5.39
N ILE A 25 4.42 -1.42 4.22
CA ILE A 25 4.45 -2.37 3.09
C ILE A 25 5.89 -2.54 2.60
N ALA A 26 6.66 -1.46 2.44
CA ALA A 26 8.04 -1.51 2.00
C ALA A 26 8.91 -2.37 2.93
N ARG A 27 8.77 -2.19 4.25
CA ARG A 27 9.44 -3.03 5.25
C ARG A 27 8.99 -4.50 5.17
N GLY A 28 7.68 -4.74 5.01
CA GLY A 28 7.14 -6.09 4.83
C GLY A 28 7.69 -6.80 3.59
N LEU A 29 7.76 -6.10 2.46
CA LEU A 29 8.35 -6.58 1.20
C LEU A 29 9.83 -6.91 1.38
N TYR A 30 10.59 -6.04 2.04
CA TYR A 30 11.99 -6.31 2.35
C TYR A 30 12.14 -7.55 3.23
N CYS A 31 11.41 -7.66 4.34
CA CYS A 31 11.49 -8.81 5.22
C CYS A 31 11.14 -10.12 4.51
N THR A 32 10.14 -10.09 3.63
CA THR A 32 9.73 -11.25 2.84
C THR A 32 10.81 -11.67 1.84
N THR A 33 11.41 -10.70 1.14
CA THR A 33 12.45 -10.96 0.13
C THR A 33 13.79 -11.35 0.75
N ALA A 34 14.21 -10.69 1.84
CA ALA A 34 15.39 -11.08 2.63
C ALA A 34 15.26 -12.52 3.13
N SER A 35 14.10 -12.88 3.71
CA SER A 35 13.81 -14.24 4.16
C SER A 35 13.86 -15.25 3.02
N ALA A 36 13.31 -14.90 1.85
CA ALA A 36 13.31 -15.77 0.67
C ALA A 36 14.72 -16.01 0.07
N LEU A 37 15.62 -15.04 0.22
CA LEU A 37 16.97 -15.08 -0.32
C LEU A 37 18.01 -15.65 0.67
N GLY A 38 17.59 -16.02 1.89
CA GLY A 38 18.50 -16.52 2.93
C GLY A 38 19.51 -15.47 3.41
N VAL A 39 19.27 -14.20 3.09
CA VAL A 39 20.02 -13.06 3.63
C VAL A 39 19.44 -12.80 5.02
N GLY A 40 20.31 -12.66 6.03
CA GLY A 40 19.87 -12.51 7.43
C GLY A 40 18.84 -11.39 7.64
N HIS A 41 18.14 -11.42 8.78
CA HIS A 41 17.16 -10.40 9.21
C HIS A 41 17.81 -9.05 9.59
N ASP A 42 18.79 -8.60 8.82
CA ASP A 42 19.44 -7.32 9.01
C ASP A 42 18.45 -6.19 8.70
N GLU A 43 18.56 -5.08 9.42
CA GLU A 43 17.75 -3.90 9.16
C GLU A 43 17.94 -3.45 7.69
N PRO A 44 16.84 -3.13 6.98
CA PRO A 44 16.94 -2.70 5.60
C PRO A 44 17.69 -1.39 5.49
N SER A 45 18.62 -1.33 4.53
CA SER A 45 19.29 -0.08 4.17
C SER A 45 18.28 0.93 3.62
N ALA A 46 18.61 2.22 3.72
CA ALA A 46 17.77 3.29 3.16
C ALA A 46 17.50 3.11 1.66
N GLU A 47 18.48 2.58 0.91
CA GLU A 47 18.32 2.28 -0.52
C GLU A 47 17.35 1.11 -0.74
N ALA A 48 17.43 0.05 0.07
CA ALA A 48 16.52 -1.08 -0.02
C ALA A 48 15.08 -0.67 0.31
N LEU A 49 14.89 0.16 1.35
CA LEU A 49 13.58 0.72 1.69
C LEU A 49 13.04 1.61 0.58
N ALA A 50 13.86 2.46 -0.02
CA ALA A 50 13.42 3.33 -1.12
C ALA A 50 12.92 2.52 -2.32
N LYS A 51 13.63 1.44 -2.71
CA LYS A 51 13.21 0.53 -3.78
C LYS A 51 11.91 -0.21 -3.42
N ALA A 52 11.83 -0.75 -2.21
CA ALA A 52 10.63 -1.45 -1.76
C ALA A 52 9.42 -0.51 -1.68
N ARG A 53 9.62 0.75 -1.31
CA ARG A 53 8.59 1.79 -1.29
C ARG A 53 8.10 2.16 -2.68
N ALA A 54 9.00 2.25 -3.67
CA ALA A 54 8.58 2.46 -5.07
C ALA A 54 7.70 1.30 -5.57
N VAL A 55 8.07 0.05 -5.28
CA VAL A 55 7.25 -1.12 -5.63
C VAL A 55 5.89 -1.10 -4.91
N ALA A 56 5.87 -0.71 -3.63
CA ALA A 56 4.63 -0.57 -2.87
C ALA A 56 3.72 0.52 -3.47
N ASP A 57 4.31 1.66 -3.88
CA ASP A 57 3.60 2.77 -4.50
C ASP A 57 2.97 2.36 -5.85
N ASP A 58 3.74 1.67 -6.71
CA ASP A 58 3.25 1.13 -7.99
C ASP A 58 2.06 0.18 -7.79
N TYR A 59 2.14 -0.70 -6.78
CA TYR A 59 1.05 -1.63 -6.48
C TYR A 59 -0.21 -0.93 -5.98
N VAL A 60 -0.05 0.08 -5.11
CA VAL A 60 -1.17 0.89 -4.61
C VAL A 60 -1.83 1.64 -5.76
N ALA A 61 -1.05 2.27 -6.65
CA ALA A 61 -1.58 2.99 -7.81
C ALA A 61 -2.37 2.06 -8.74
N ALA A 62 -1.85 0.87 -9.04
CA ALA A 62 -2.55 -0.12 -9.86
C ALA A 62 -3.85 -0.60 -9.21
N TYR A 63 -3.86 -0.77 -7.88
CA TYR A 63 -5.06 -1.16 -7.14
C TYR A 63 -6.12 -0.04 -7.13
N GLU A 64 -5.70 1.21 -6.97
CA GLU A 64 -6.59 2.38 -7.06
C GLU A 64 -7.23 2.47 -8.45
N GLU A 65 -6.45 2.31 -9.52
CA GLU A 65 -6.97 2.28 -10.90
C GLU A 65 -8.00 1.15 -11.08
N TRP A 66 -7.70 -0.04 -10.57
CA TRP A 66 -8.61 -1.17 -10.62
C TRP A 66 -9.92 -0.91 -9.85
N LEU A 67 -9.85 -0.30 -8.66
CA LEU A 67 -11.03 0.07 -7.89
C LEU A 67 -11.91 1.10 -8.61
N VAL A 68 -11.30 2.10 -9.24
CA VAL A 68 -12.03 3.10 -10.05
C VAL A 68 -12.75 2.43 -11.21
N LYS A 69 -12.07 1.51 -11.90
CA LYS A 69 -12.68 0.73 -12.98
C LYS A 69 -13.84 -0.13 -12.47
N LEU A 70 -13.64 -0.86 -11.38
CA LEU A 70 -14.68 -1.70 -10.77
C LEU A 70 -15.91 -0.88 -10.35
N ALA A 71 -15.70 0.30 -9.75
CA ALA A 71 -16.80 1.20 -9.38
C ALA A 71 -17.56 1.72 -10.61
N THR A 72 -16.84 2.03 -11.69
CA THR A 72 -17.43 2.46 -12.95
C THR A 72 -18.27 1.35 -13.59
N ASP A 73 -17.75 0.13 -13.62
CA ASP A 73 -18.45 -1.05 -14.17
C ASP A 73 -19.74 -1.34 -13.37
N ASN A 74 -19.69 -1.23 -12.04
CA ASN A 74 -20.86 -1.44 -11.17
C ASN A 74 -21.90 -0.31 -11.25
N ALA A 75 -21.50 0.90 -11.64
CA ALA A 75 -22.41 2.03 -11.81
C ALA A 75 -23.10 2.04 -13.19
N ALA A 76 -22.64 1.22 -14.14
CA ALA A 76 -23.28 1.11 -15.44
C ALA A 76 -24.69 0.49 -15.29
N PRO A 77 -25.75 1.11 -15.85
CA PRO A 77 -27.07 0.52 -15.83
C PRO A 77 -27.04 -0.83 -16.59
N GLY A 78 -27.66 -1.85 -16.00
CA GLY A 78 -27.74 -3.19 -16.60
C GLY A 78 -28.40 -3.18 -18.00
N PRO A 79 -28.20 -4.24 -18.81
CA PRO A 79 -28.75 -4.30 -20.15
C PRO A 79 -30.28 -4.13 -20.12
N GLN A 80 -30.78 -3.25 -20.98
CA GLN A 80 -32.21 -2.97 -21.17
C GLN A 80 -32.93 -4.15 -21.81
#